data_AF-A0A1G2Z4V4-F1
#
_entry.id   AF-A0A1G2Z4V4-F1
#
_cell.length_a   1.000
_cell.length_b   1.000
_cell.length_c   1.000
_cell.angle_alpha   90.00
_cell.angle_beta   90.00
_cell.angle_gamma   90.00
#
_symmetry.space_group_name_H-M   'P 1'
#
loop_
_entity.id
_entity.type
_entity.pdbx_description
1 polymer ?
#
loop_
_entity_poly.entity_id
_entity_poly.type
_entity_poly.pdbx_seq_one_letter_code
_entity_poly.pdbx_strand_id
1 'polypeptide(L)'
;MDMIPSKRQHGFSLMETLMAVGTLAIGMMFIAGSFLTGVYLSTVSTERTIAAVAADEAFAKVQLYGLDPNQASLTSTRFVSYEQFVTIPAEEYLYPSTREEPERQYSWAAICRRMRGGSRLIQCTVFVSRQIGTSSTYWVRTGGAGGTQLGPLSLPRPVPVLVMQDVNSPNTRELLLQDALPADGIDELAFVNDGAVLVDDRTGQIYRVLERYADQPDKILLDLPWTGGAIAPPSGGWVWVVPPATAGGRDPLVGVYQQVLRFPEQ
;
A
#
# COMPACT_ATOMS: atom_id res chain seq x y z
N MET A 1 -63.39 -35.78 -46.47
CA MET A 1 -63.06 -34.34 -46.48
C MET A 1 -62.81 -33.97 -45.03
N ASP A 2 -61.57 -34.21 -44.58
CA ASP A 2 -61.18 -34.06 -43.18
C ASP A 2 -60.99 -32.59 -42.83
N MET A 3 -61.78 -32.10 -41.88
CA MET A 3 -61.61 -30.78 -41.26
C MET A 3 -60.54 -30.89 -40.17
N ILE A 4 -59.38 -30.31 -40.41
CA ILE A 4 -58.33 -30.15 -39.40
C ILE A 4 -58.83 -29.17 -38.33
N PRO A 5 -58.87 -29.54 -37.04
CA PRO A 5 -59.32 -28.64 -35.99
C PRO A 5 -58.31 -27.50 -35.78
N SER A 6 -58.80 -26.26 -35.86
CA SER A 6 -58.04 -25.04 -35.55
C SER A 6 -57.66 -25.01 -34.08
N LYS A 7 -56.35 -25.11 -33.81
CA LYS A 7 -55.76 -25.07 -32.46
C LYS A 7 -55.88 -23.65 -31.89
N ARG A 8 -56.74 -23.44 -30.88
CA ARG A 8 -56.80 -22.18 -30.12
C ARG A 8 -55.49 -21.97 -29.36
N GLN A 9 -54.81 -20.86 -29.62
CA GLN A 9 -53.63 -20.44 -28.85
C GLN A 9 -54.11 -19.73 -27.58
N HIS A 10 -53.84 -20.31 -26.41
CA HIS A 10 -54.02 -19.62 -25.13
C HIS A 10 -52.89 -18.60 -24.98
N GLY A 11 -53.23 -17.30 -25.00
CA GLY A 11 -52.28 -16.24 -24.66
C GLY A 11 -51.91 -16.30 -23.17
N PHE A 12 -50.66 -15.97 -22.86
CA PHE A 12 -50.17 -15.91 -21.47
C PHE A 12 -51.00 -14.92 -20.63
N SER A 13 -51.28 -15.28 -19.38
CA SER A 13 -51.94 -14.38 -18.44
C SER A 13 -51.01 -13.22 -18.06
N LEU A 14 -51.57 -12.02 -17.85
CA LEU A 14 -50.83 -10.84 -17.38
C LEU A 14 -49.97 -11.15 -16.15
N MET A 15 -50.50 -11.96 -15.21
CA MET A 15 -49.79 -12.35 -13.99
C MET A 15 -48.57 -13.24 -14.29
N GLU A 16 -48.68 -14.14 -15.26
CA GLU A 16 -47.60 -15.04 -15.67
C GLU A 16 -46.49 -14.24 -16.37
N THR A 17 -46.86 -13.30 -17.24
CA THR A 17 -45.89 -12.38 -17.86
C THR A 17 -45.22 -11.49 -16.80
N LEU A 18 -45.96 -10.95 -15.83
CA LEU A 18 -45.38 -10.15 -14.75
C LEU A 18 -44.44 -10.97 -13.85
N MET A 19 -44.79 -12.22 -13.53
CA MET A 19 -43.88 -13.11 -12.79
C MET A 19 -42.61 -13.42 -13.59
N ALA A 20 -42.74 -13.72 -14.89
CA ALA A 20 -41.60 -14.01 -15.76
C ALA A 20 -40.67 -12.79 -15.91
N VAL A 21 -41.22 -11.60 -16.06
CA VAL A 21 -40.43 -10.35 -16.09
C VAL A 21 -39.77 -10.10 -14.74
N GLY A 22 -40.46 -10.38 -13.62
CA GLY A 22 -39.91 -10.24 -12.27
C GLY A 22 -38.73 -11.17 -12.00
N THR A 23 -38.83 -12.45 -12.34
CA THR A 23 -37.73 -13.42 -12.18
C THR A 23 -36.56 -13.08 -13.09
N LEU A 24 -36.83 -12.64 -14.34
CA LEU A 24 -35.81 -12.17 -15.27
C LEU A 24 -35.08 -10.94 -14.72
N ALA A 25 -35.81 -9.95 -14.20
CA ALA A 25 -35.23 -8.73 -13.66
C ALA A 25 -34.32 -9.02 -12.45
N ILE A 26 -34.77 -9.87 -11.52
CA ILE A 26 -33.98 -10.29 -10.36
C ILE A 26 -32.73 -11.06 -10.82
N GLY A 27 -32.87 -11.96 -11.80
CA GLY A 27 -31.74 -12.69 -12.38
C GLY A 27 -30.70 -11.77 -13.01
N MET A 28 -31.12 -10.77 -13.79
CA MET A 28 -30.20 -9.81 -14.40
C MET A 28 -29.50 -8.93 -13.36
N MET A 29 -30.20 -8.50 -12.29
CA MET A 29 -29.56 -7.74 -11.20
C MET A 29 -28.49 -8.57 -10.49
N PHE A 30 -28.75 -9.86 -10.24
CA PHE A 30 -27.78 -10.76 -9.63
C PHE A 30 -26.54 -10.95 -10.51
N ILE A 31 -26.72 -11.15 -11.81
CA ILE A 31 -25.61 -11.26 -12.77
C ILE A 31 -24.80 -9.96 -12.81
N ALA A 32 -25.46 -8.80 -12.88
CA ALA A 32 -24.77 -7.51 -12.93
C ALA A 32 -23.92 -7.26 -11.66
N GLY A 33 -24.47 -7.55 -10.47
CA GLY A 33 -23.75 -7.37 -9.20
C GLY A 33 -22.58 -8.34 -9.04
N SER A 34 -22.79 -9.63 -9.32
CA SER A 34 -21.75 -10.66 -9.19
C SER A 34 -20.62 -10.48 -10.23
N PHE A 35 -20.96 -10.08 -11.46
CA PHE A 35 -19.97 -9.85 -12.52
C PHE A 35 -19.02 -8.70 -12.19
N LEU A 36 -19.54 -7.53 -11.78
CA LEU A 36 -18.70 -6.38 -11.45
C LEU A 36 -17.80 -6.67 -10.24
N THR A 37 -18.36 -7.35 -9.23
CA THR A 37 -17.59 -7.80 -8.06
C THR A 37 -16.49 -8.79 -8.47
N GLY A 38 -16.80 -9.72 -9.37
CA GLY A 38 -15.83 -10.68 -9.91
C GLY A 38 -14.67 -9.99 -10.64
N VAL A 39 -14.96 -8.99 -11.49
CA VAL A 39 -13.93 -8.19 -12.19
C VAL A 39 -13.06 -7.43 -11.18
N TYR A 40 -13.66 -6.80 -10.18
CA TYR A 40 -12.92 -6.07 -9.15
C TYR A 40 -11.97 -6.99 -8.36
N LEU A 41 -12.49 -8.11 -7.85
CA LEU A 41 -11.69 -9.08 -7.09
C LEU A 41 -10.60 -9.72 -7.95
N SER A 42 -10.90 -10.02 -9.23
CA SER A 42 -9.90 -10.53 -10.17
C SER A 42 -8.79 -9.51 -10.42
N THR A 43 -9.13 -8.23 -10.54
CA THR A 43 -8.15 -7.13 -10.69
C THR A 43 -7.25 -7.04 -9.46
N VAL A 44 -7.83 -7.00 -8.25
CA VAL A 44 -7.07 -6.93 -7.00
C VAL A 44 -6.18 -8.16 -6.81
N SER A 45 -6.69 -9.36 -7.14
CA SER A 45 -5.92 -10.61 -7.09
C SER A 45 -4.72 -10.56 -8.04
N THR A 46 -4.96 -10.13 -9.29
CA THR A 46 -3.90 -9.98 -10.31
C THR A 46 -2.85 -8.97 -9.88
N GLU A 47 -3.26 -7.79 -9.36
CA GLU A 47 -2.34 -6.78 -8.82
C GLU A 47 -1.47 -7.35 -7.70
N ARG A 48 -2.04 -8.13 -6.77
CA ARG A 48 -1.29 -8.75 -5.67
C ARG A 48 -0.31 -9.82 -6.15
N THR A 49 -0.67 -10.61 -7.16
CA THR A 49 0.25 -11.58 -7.78
C THR A 49 1.40 -10.87 -8.48
N ILE A 50 1.13 -9.82 -9.26
CA ILE A 50 2.17 -9.02 -9.91
C ILE A 50 3.09 -8.38 -8.86
N ALA A 51 2.51 -7.81 -7.80
CA ALA A 51 3.29 -7.18 -6.75
C ALA A 51 4.21 -8.15 -6.00
N ALA A 52 3.80 -9.41 -5.83
CA ALA A 52 4.68 -10.43 -5.24
C ALA A 52 5.89 -10.71 -6.13
N VAL A 53 5.68 -10.86 -7.44
CA VAL A 53 6.77 -11.08 -8.41
C VAL A 53 7.69 -9.86 -8.51
N ALA A 54 7.11 -8.65 -8.53
CA ALA A 54 7.88 -7.40 -8.52
C ALA A 54 8.70 -7.23 -7.24
N ALA A 55 8.18 -7.69 -6.08
CA ALA A 55 8.93 -7.68 -4.83
C ALA A 55 10.09 -8.67 -4.85
N ASP A 56 9.90 -9.87 -5.39
CA ASP A 56 11.00 -10.85 -5.56
C ASP A 56 12.12 -10.29 -6.44
N GLU A 57 11.77 -9.62 -7.55
CA GLU A 57 12.74 -8.92 -8.40
C GLU A 57 13.46 -7.79 -7.63
N ALA A 58 12.71 -6.98 -6.87
CA ALA A 58 13.27 -5.92 -6.05
C ALA A 58 14.26 -6.45 -4.99
N PHE A 59 13.94 -7.55 -4.31
CA PHE A 59 14.86 -8.18 -3.36
C PHE A 59 16.14 -8.68 -4.04
N ALA A 60 16.02 -9.28 -5.23
CA ALA A 60 17.17 -9.68 -6.03
C ALA A 60 18.02 -8.47 -6.43
N LYS A 61 17.41 -7.36 -6.84
CA LYS A 61 18.10 -6.09 -7.16
C LYS A 61 18.82 -5.50 -5.95
N VAL A 62 18.18 -5.49 -4.78
CA VAL A 62 18.79 -5.02 -3.53
C VAL A 62 20.04 -5.87 -3.18
N GLN A 63 20.01 -7.18 -3.42
CA GLN A 63 21.19 -8.03 -3.26
C GLN A 63 22.26 -7.78 -4.32
N LEU A 64 21.85 -7.58 -5.58
CA LEU A 64 22.74 -7.40 -6.73
C LEU A 64 23.52 -6.08 -6.66
N TYR A 65 22.81 -4.96 -6.46
CA TYR A 65 23.40 -3.64 -6.31
C TYR A 65 24.09 -3.46 -4.95
N GLY A 66 23.84 -4.38 -4.03
CA GLY A 66 24.51 -4.45 -2.75
C GLY A 66 24.02 -3.41 -1.75
N LEU A 67 24.53 -3.55 -0.52
CA LEU A 67 24.47 -2.58 0.55
C LEU A 67 25.82 -2.69 1.25
N ASP A 68 26.51 -1.59 1.52
CA ASP A 68 27.67 -1.63 2.41
C ASP A 68 27.17 -1.86 3.85
N PRO A 69 27.38 -3.05 4.44
CA PRO A 69 26.86 -3.34 5.78
C PRO A 69 27.50 -2.47 6.86
N ASN A 70 28.63 -1.83 6.58
CA ASN A 70 29.37 -0.98 7.51
C ASN A 70 28.99 0.50 7.41
N GLN A 71 28.08 0.86 6.51
CA GLN A 71 27.61 2.23 6.39
C GLN A 71 26.94 2.70 7.70
N ALA A 72 27.35 3.89 8.17
CA ALA A 72 26.93 4.42 9.48
C ALA A 72 25.40 4.45 9.65
N SER A 73 24.65 4.75 8.59
CA SER A 73 23.19 4.80 8.60
C SER A 73 22.52 3.44 8.91
N LEU A 74 23.16 2.30 8.57
CA LEU A 74 22.69 0.94 8.92
C LEU A 74 23.05 0.52 10.34
N THR A 75 23.92 1.26 11.03
CA THR A 75 24.20 1.03 12.46
C THR A 75 23.10 1.58 13.36
N SER A 76 22.20 2.40 12.81
CA SER A 76 20.99 2.83 13.49
C SER A 76 20.04 1.65 13.69
N THR A 77 19.28 1.66 14.78
CA THR A 77 18.27 0.63 15.10
C THR A 77 16.97 0.80 14.30
N ARG A 78 16.93 1.76 13.38
CA ARG A 78 15.76 2.21 12.62
C ARG A 78 15.85 1.78 11.15
N PHE A 79 14.72 1.82 10.45
CA PHE A 79 14.75 1.63 9.00
C PHE A 79 15.23 2.89 8.29
N VAL A 80 15.85 2.69 7.13
CA VAL A 80 16.35 3.75 6.28
C VAL A 80 16.01 3.39 4.83
N SER A 81 15.66 4.39 4.02
CA SER A 81 15.36 4.16 2.59
C SER A 81 16.58 3.61 1.85
N TYR A 82 16.35 2.63 0.99
CA TYR A 82 17.39 1.99 0.17
C TYR A 82 18.15 2.99 -0.72
N GLU A 83 17.46 4.02 -1.19
CA GLU A 83 18.00 5.09 -2.04
C GLU A 83 19.09 5.92 -1.35
N GLN A 84 19.14 5.90 -0.02
CA GLN A 84 20.19 6.58 0.75
C GLN A 84 21.49 5.79 0.81
N PHE A 85 21.44 4.50 0.48
CA PHE A 85 22.60 3.61 0.49
C PHE A 85 23.21 3.45 -0.89
N VAL A 86 22.35 3.31 -1.91
CA VAL A 86 22.78 3.03 -3.27
C VAL A 86 22.03 3.90 -4.25
N THR A 87 22.78 4.48 -5.18
CA THR A 87 22.23 5.16 -6.35
C THR A 87 22.16 4.17 -7.51
N ILE A 88 20.95 3.75 -7.88
CA ILE A 88 20.69 2.95 -9.09
C ILE A 88 19.92 3.79 -10.12
N PRO A 89 19.97 3.45 -11.41
CA PRO A 89 19.19 4.15 -12.44
C PRO A 89 17.69 4.14 -12.13
N ALA A 90 16.99 5.22 -12.47
CA ALA A 90 15.56 5.38 -12.16
C ALA A 90 14.70 4.25 -12.77
N GLU A 91 15.08 3.76 -13.95
CA GLU A 91 14.44 2.61 -14.60
C GLU A 91 14.48 1.31 -13.78
N GLU A 92 15.44 1.14 -12.87
CA GLU A 92 15.58 -0.10 -12.09
C GLU A 92 14.53 -0.21 -10.99
N TYR A 93 13.93 0.91 -10.59
CA TYR A 93 12.81 0.95 -9.66
C TYR A 93 11.48 0.58 -10.31
N LEU A 94 11.44 0.37 -11.63
CA LEU A 94 10.24 0.07 -12.37
C LEU A 94 10.13 -1.42 -12.67
N TYR A 95 8.90 -1.91 -12.76
CA TYR A 95 8.57 -3.28 -13.10
C TYR A 95 7.54 -3.31 -14.26
N PRO A 96 7.70 -4.20 -15.26
CA PRO A 96 8.82 -5.15 -15.43
C PRO A 96 10.15 -4.47 -15.78
N SER A 97 11.27 -5.11 -15.40
CA SER A 97 12.61 -4.63 -15.75
C SER A 97 12.97 -4.77 -17.23
N THR A 98 12.30 -5.68 -17.95
CA THR A 98 12.55 -5.94 -19.37
C THR A 98 12.17 -4.73 -20.23
N ARG A 99 13.00 -4.45 -21.24
CA ARG A 99 12.84 -3.29 -22.15
C ARG A 99 11.81 -3.49 -23.26
N GLU A 100 11.32 -4.71 -23.47
CA GLU A 100 10.67 -5.09 -24.73
C GLU A 100 9.12 -5.06 -24.77
N GLU A 101 8.37 -4.85 -23.67
CA GLU A 101 6.91 -4.49 -23.61
C GLU A 101 6.31 -4.70 -22.19
N PRO A 102 5.10 -4.19 -21.81
CA PRO A 102 4.43 -2.93 -22.15
C PRO A 102 4.74 -1.85 -21.09
N GLU A 103 3.99 -0.74 -21.04
CA GLU A 103 4.15 0.36 -20.06
C GLU A 103 4.49 -0.16 -18.65
N ARG A 104 5.56 0.39 -18.06
CA ARG A 104 6.04 0.03 -16.71
C ARG A 104 5.08 0.58 -15.65
N GLN A 105 4.01 -0.18 -15.40
CA GLN A 105 2.89 0.26 -14.56
C GLN A 105 3.15 0.14 -13.06
N TYR A 106 4.23 -0.52 -12.66
CA TYR A 106 4.56 -0.71 -11.25
C TYR A 106 5.95 -0.16 -10.95
N SER A 107 6.11 0.30 -9.73
CA SER A 107 7.38 0.73 -9.18
C SER A 107 7.57 0.13 -7.80
N TRP A 108 8.81 -0.03 -7.38
CA TRP A 108 9.14 -0.46 -6.03
C TRP A 108 10.03 0.55 -5.32
N ALA A 109 9.99 0.49 -3.99
CA ALA A 109 10.88 1.17 -3.09
C ALA A 109 11.17 0.24 -1.91
N ALA A 110 12.32 0.40 -1.26
CA ALA A 110 12.68 -0.45 -0.14
C ALA A 110 13.17 0.39 1.05
N ILE A 111 12.90 -0.13 2.24
CA ILE A 111 13.56 0.32 3.47
C ILE A 111 14.34 -0.85 4.04
N CYS A 112 15.53 -0.56 4.55
CA CYS A 112 16.44 -1.58 5.07
C CYS A 112 16.86 -1.24 6.50
N ARG A 113 17.06 -2.28 7.30
CA ARG A 113 17.55 -2.19 8.68
C ARG A 113 18.42 -3.36 9.01
N ARG A 114 19.51 -3.12 9.75
CA ARG A 114 20.37 -4.19 10.26
C ARG A 114 19.73 -4.84 11.49
N MET A 115 19.60 -6.16 11.49
CA MET A 115 18.93 -6.90 12.58
C MET A 115 19.71 -6.86 13.91
N ARG A 116 21.04 -6.85 13.83
CA ARG A 116 21.93 -6.80 15.01
C ARG A 116 23.28 -6.18 14.61
N GLY A 117 23.90 -5.42 15.51
CA GLY A 117 25.25 -4.90 15.30
C GLY A 117 26.23 -6.01 14.93
N GLY A 118 27.01 -5.82 13.86
CA GLY A 118 27.94 -6.82 13.33
C GLY A 118 27.31 -7.99 12.58
N SER A 119 25.98 -8.10 12.52
CA SER A 119 25.31 -9.16 11.75
C SER A 119 25.33 -8.85 10.25
N ARG A 120 25.39 -9.90 9.41
CA ARG A 120 25.23 -9.79 7.95
C ARG A 120 23.78 -9.85 7.49
N LEU A 121 22.86 -9.93 8.45
CA LEU A 121 21.43 -10.03 8.20
C LEU A 121 20.82 -8.63 8.21
N ILE A 122 20.27 -8.26 7.05
CA ILE A 122 19.55 -7.01 6.83
C ILE A 122 18.08 -7.38 6.60
N GLN A 123 17.20 -6.83 7.43
CA GLN A 123 15.77 -6.89 7.18
C GLN A 123 15.44 -5.84 6.12
N CYS A 124 14.89 -6.28 5.00
CA CYS A 124 14.44 -5.45 3.91
C CYS A 124 12.92 -5.52 3.80
N THR A 125 12.28 -4.36 3.73
CA THR A 125 10.85 -4.24 3.46
C THR A 125 10.67 -3.53 2.14
N VAL A 126 10.07 -4.20 1.17
CA VAL A 126 9.78 -3.68 -0.17
C VAL A 126 8.33 -3.24 -0.24
N PHE A 127 8.12 -2.03 -0.72
CA PHE A 127 6.82 -1.45 -1.05
C PHE A 127 6.67 -1.50 -2.57
N VAL A 128 5.62 -2.15 -3.04
CA VAL A 128 5.27 -2.18 -4.46
C VAL A 128 4.06 -1.31 -4.68
N SER A 129 4.19 -0.37 -5.61
CA SER A 129 3.19 0.65 -5.90
C SER A 129 2.86 0.67 -7.39
N ARG A 130 1.60 0.95 -7.71
CA ARG A 130 1.15 1.24 -9.07
C ARG A 130 1.52 2.68 -9.42
N GLN A 131 1.94 2.91 -10.66
CA GLN A 131 2.01 4.26 -11.21
C GLN A 131 0.59 4.74 -11.53
N ILE A 132 0.20 5.88 -10.98
CA ILE A 132 -1.11 6.48 -11.23
C ILE A 132 -0.89 7.70 -12.13
N GLY A 133 -1.00 7.53 -13.44
CA GLY A 133 -0.86 8.64 -14.41
C GLY A 133 0.58 9.15 -14.58
N THR A 134 0.85 9.75 -15.73
CA THR A 134 2.20 10.18 -16.15
C THR A 134 2.69 11.48 -15.50
N SER A 135 1.78 12.24 -14.85
CA SER A 135 2.07 13.55 -14.25
C SER A 135 1.83 13.60 -12.75
N SER A 136 1.62 12.45 -12.10
CA SER A 136 1.43 12.41 -10.65
C SER A 136 2.75 12.60 -9.91
N THR A 137 2.69 13.41 -8.86
CA THR A 137 3.77 13.61 -7.91
C THR A 137 3.39 13.03 -6.56
N TYR A 138 4.38 12.57 -5.83
CA TYR A 138 4.27 11.97 -4.51
C TYR A 138 5.22 12.69 -3.56
N TRP A 139 4.86 12.73 -2.28
CA TRP A 139 5.73 13.29 -1.26
C TRP A 139 6.88 12.33 -0.93
N VAL A 140 8.08 12.88 -0.77
CA VAL A 140 9.26 12.17 -0.27
C VAL A 140 10.02 13.05 0.71
N ARG A 141 10.60 12.48 1.77
CA ARG A 141 11.45 13.24 2.68
C ARG A 141 12.81 13.50 2.02
N THR A 142 13.18 14.76 1.95
CA THR A 142 14.52 15.18 1.52
C THR A 142 15.47 15.17 2.72
N GLY A 143 16.68 14.63 2.56
CA GLY A 143 17.72 14.63 3.61
C GLY A 143 17.82 13.36 4.45
N GLY A 144 17.06 12.32 4.14
CA GLY A 144 17.26 10.98 4.69
C GLY A 144 16.32 10.60 5.86
N ALA A 145 16.63 9.50 6.55
CA ALA A 145 15.88 9.07 7.74
C ALA A 145 16.05 10.09 8.88
N GLY A 146 15.02 10.93 9.10
CA GLY A 146 15.04 12.05 10.05
C GLY A 146 15.01 13.44 9.40
N GLY A 147 15.00 13.54 8.07
CA GLY A 147 14.66 14.78 7.38
C GLY A 147 13.20 15.12 7.65
N THR A 148 12.91 16.37 8.01
CA THR A 148 11.54 16.89 8.18
C THR A 148 11.01 17.55 6.93
N GLN A 149 11.87 17.88 5.97
CA GLN A 149 11.45 18.53 4.73
C GLN A 149 10.89 17.52 3.72
N LEU A 150 9.76 17.88 3.10
CA LEU A 150 9.12 17.10 2.05
C LEU A 150 9.34 17.77 0.68
N GLY A 151 9.58 16.94 -0.34
CA GLY A 151 9.68 17.36 -1.73
C GLY A 151 8.85 16.44 -2.64
N PRO A 152 8.49 16.90 -3.85
CA PRO A 152 7.77 16.08 -4.82
C PRO A 152 8.71 15.12 -5.56
N LEU A 153 8.22 13.90 -5.83
CA LEU A 153 8.87 12.89 -6.66
C LEU A 153 7.86 12.25 -7.61
N SER A 154 8.31 11.79 -8.78
CA SER A 154 7.44 11.15 -9.79
C SER A 154 7.06 9.70 -9.46
N LEU A 155 7.70 9.08 -8.47
CA LEU A 155 7.44 7.71 -8.06
C LEU A 155 6.96 7.66 -6.62
N PRO A 156 5.98 6.79 -6.29
CA PRO A 156 5.58 6.54 -4.92
C PRO A 156 6.77 6.04 -4.09
N ARG A 157 6.93 6.61 -2.89
CA ARG A 157 7.97 6.22 -1.93
C ARG A 157 7.40 6.16 -0.51
N PRO A 158 7.90 5.24 0.33
CA PRO A 158 7.53 5.22 1.74
C PRO A 158 8.08 6.48 2.42
N VAL A 159 7.21 7.16 3.15
CA VAL A 159 7.48 8.37 3.94
C VAL A 159 7.30 8.02 5.41
N PRO A 160 8.24 8.41 6.30
CA PRO A 160 8.06 8.28 7.73
C PRO A 160 7.07 9.35 8.22
N VAL A 161 6.04 8.90 8.93
CA VAL A 161 4.99 9.71 9.58
C VAL A 161 5.05 9.48 11.09
N LEU A 162 4.86 10.57 11.84
CA LEU A 162 4.90 10.55 13.29
C LEU A 162 3.56 10.05 13.84
N VAL A 163 3.63 9.11 14.78
CA VAL A 163 2.47 8.54 15.49
C VAL A 163 2.67 8.59 16.99
N MET A 164 1.57 8.67 17.72
CA MET A 164 1.54 8.62 19.18
C MET A 164 0.45 7.66 19.65
N GLN A 165 0.64 7.11 20.84
CA GLN A 165 -0.47 6.52 21.58
C GLN A 165 -1.12 7.58 22.46
N ASP A 166 -2.44 7.63 22.44
CA ASP A 166 -3.19 8.40 23.45
C ASP A 166 -2.99 7.74 24.81
N VAL A 167 -2.30 8.44 25.71
CA VAL A 167 -1.99 7.96 27.06
C VAL A 167 -3.27 7.70 27.88
N ASN A 168 -4.39 8.33 27.48
CA ASN A 168 -5.69 8.17 28.13
C ASN A 168 -6.57 7.10 27.48
N SER A 169 -6.18 6.56 26.31
CA SER A 169 -6.94 5.49 25.66
C SER A 169 -6.42 4.12 26.12
N PRO A 170 -7.28 3.25 26.71
CA PRO A 170 -6.91 1.87 26.99
C PRO A 170 -6.81 1.03 25.71
N ASN A 171 -7.24 1.56 24.56
CA ASN A 171 -7.27 0.83 23.31
C ASN A 171 -5.89 0.84 22.64
N THR A 172 -5.18 -0.28 22.75
CA THR A 172 -3.85 -0.46 22.15
C THR A 172 -3.88 -0.54 20.62
N ARG A 173 -5.05 -0.53 19.99
CA ARG A 173 -5.22 -0.51 18.52
C ARG A 173 -5.41 0.89 17.96
N GLU A 174 -5.51 1.90 18.81
CA GLU A 174 -5.68 3.28 18.37
C GLU A 174 -4.34 4.00 18.37
N LEU A 175 -4.07 4.74 17.31
CA LEU A 175 -2.94 5.66 17.22
C LEU A 175 -3.43 7.05 16.82
N LEU A 176 -2.69 8.06 17.28
CA LEU A 176 -2.83 9.44 16.86
C LEU A 176 -1.72 9.75 15.85
N LEU A 177 -2.10 10.28 14.70
CA LEU A 177 -1.22 10.84 13.69
C LEU A 177 -0.78 12.23 14.13
N GLN A 178 0.48 12.56 13.88
CA GLN A 178 1.01 13.89 14.14
C GLN A 178 1.77 14.38 12.93
N ASP A 179 1.50 15.63 12.55
CA ASP A 179 2.30 16.33 11.56
C ASP A 179 3.68 16.64 12.17
N ALA A 180 4.72 16.12 11.51
CA ALA A 180 6.10 16.30 11.95
C ALA A 180 6.59 17.75 11.81
N LEU A 181 6.06 18.52 10.85
CA LEU A 181 6.45 19.90 10.62
C LEU A 181 5.26 20.78 10.18
N PRO A 182 4.37 21.18 11.12
CA PRO A 182 3.17 21.96 10.79
C PRO A 182 3.42 23.32 10.11
N ALA A 183 4.66 23.80 10.14
CA ALA A 183 5.04 25.09 9.57
C ALA A 183 5.25 25.06 8.04
N ASP A 184 5.35 23.88 7.41
CA ASP A 184 5.56 23.77 5.96
C ASP A 184 4.27 23.80 5.13
N GLY A 185 3.10 23.76 5.80
CA GLY A 185 1.78 23.81 5.18
C GLY A 185 1.37 22.49 4.50
N ILE A 186 2.06 21.39 4.76
CA ILE A 186 1.76 20.07 4.24
C ILE A 186 1.00 19.27 5.30
N ASP A 187 -0.24 18.89 5.00
CA ASP A 187 -1.03 18.05 5.90
C ASP A 187 -0.58 16.57 5.81
N GLU A 188 0.36 16.17 6.66
CA GLU A 188 0.83 14.78 6.74
C GLU A 188 -0.23 13.80 7.23
N LEU A 189 -1.27 14.27 7.91
CA LEU A 189 -2.37 13.39 8.35
C LEU A 189 -3.11 12.85 7.12
N ALA A 190 -3.13 13.59 6.00
CA ALA A 190 -3.70 13.13 4.74
C ALA A 190 -2.93 11.95 4.09
N PHE A 191 -1.73 11.63 4.58
CA PHE A 191 -0.94 10.51 4.06
C PHE A 191 -1.51 9.15 4.47
N VAL A 192 -2.28 9.12 5.55
CA VAL A 192 -2.87 7.91 6.10
C VAL A 192 -4.40 7.97 5.95
N ASN A 193 -4.92 7.01 5.20
CA ASN A 193 -6.35 6.85 4.93
C ASN A 193 -6.81 5.42 5.26
N ASP A 194 -8.12 5.19 5.20
CA ASP A 194 -8.70 3.85 5.40
C ASP A 194 -8.07 2.83 4.45
N GLY A 195 -7.64 1.70 5.02
CA GLY A 195 -6.97 0.64 4.28
C GLY A 195 -5.47 0.86 4.04
N ALA A 196 -4.90 2.00 4.45
CA ALA A 196 -3.45 2.24 4.37
C ALA A 196 -2.66 1.19 5.14
N VAL A 197 -1.44 0.92 4.68
CA VAL A 197 -0.51 0.00 5.33
C VAL A 197 0.58 0.80 6.03
N LEU A 198 0.79 0.52 7.30
CA LEU A 198 1.83 1.12 8.13
C LEU A 198 2.90 0.09 8.44
N VAL A 199 4.16 0.49 8.37
CA VAL A 199 5.29 -0.35 8.82
C VAL A 199 5.98 0.35 9.97
N ASP A 200 6.01 -0.25 11.15
CA ASP A 200 6.71 0.31 12.30
C ASP A 200 8.22 0.42 12.03
N ASP A 201 8.77 1.63 12.18
CA ASP A 201 10.19 1.93 11.99
C ASP A 201 11.09 1.16 12.97
N ARG A 202 10.57 0.77 14.14
CA ARG A 202 11.36 0.07 15.16
C ARG A 202 11.29 -1.44 15.08
N THR A 203 10.18 -2.04 14.67
CA THR A 203 10.07 -3.51 14.65
C THR A 203 9.98 -4.07 13.24
N GLY A 204 9.54 -3.26 12.28
CA GLY A 204 9.14 -3.71 10.96
C GLY A 204 7.76 -4.38 10.97
N GLN A 205 7.03 -4.36 12.10
CA GLN A 205 5.67 -4.90 12.13
C GLN A 205 4.79 -4.14 11.15
N ILE A 206 4.05 -4.89 10.34
CA ILE A 206 3.10 -4.36 9.38
C ILE A 206 1.73 -4.30 10.06
N TYR A 207 1.07 -3.14 9.93
CA TYR A 207 -0.29 -2.88 10.39
C TYR A 207 -1.14 -2.40 9.22
N ARG A 208 -2.44 -2.65 9.30
CA ARG A 208 -3.43 -2.09 8.37
C ARG A 208 -4.34 -1.14 9.13
N VAL A 209 -4.54 0.05 8.57
CA VAL A 209 -5.55 0.99 9.05
C VAL A 209 -6.92 0.46 8.64
N LEU A 210 -7.75 0.14 9.63
CA LEU A 210 -9.13 -0.26 9.41
C LEU A 210 -10.02 0.95 9.16
N GLU A 211 -9.82 2.00 9.95
CA GLU A 211 -10.68 3.18 9.96
C GLU A 211 -9.91 4.39 10.49
N ARG A 212 -10.18 5.55 9.90
CA ARG A 212 -9.83 6.86 10.40
C ARG A 212 -11.10 7.53 10.93
N TYR A 213 -11.08 7.96 12.20
CA TYR A 213 -12.28 8.47 12.85
C TYR A 213 -12.71 9.81 12.23
N ALA A 214 -13.97 9.89 11.77
CA ALA A 214 -14.49 11.11 11.14
C ALA A 214 -14.51 12.31 12.11
N ASP A 215 -14.82 12.07 13.38
CA ASP A 215 -14.90 13.11 14.42
C ASP A 215 -13.52 13.52 14.97
N GLN A 216 -12.50 12.69 14.75
CA GLN A 216 -11.12 12.87 15.21
C GLN A 216 -10.17 12.46 14.08
N PRO A 217 -9.93 13.34 13.10
CA PRO A 217 -9.20 12.99 11.87
C PRO A 217 -7.72 12.69 12.12
N ASP A 218 -7.17 12.99 13.28
CA ASP A 218 -5.85 12.56 13.72
C ASP A 218 -5.84 11.12 14.26
N LYS A 219 -7.00 10.53 14.57
CA LYS A 219 -7.10 9.22 15.18
C LYS A 219 -7.37 8.12 14.15
N ILE A 220 -6.62 7.02 14.26
CA ILE A 220 -6.76 5.83 13.41
C ILE A 220 -6.92 4.56 14.24
N LEU A 221 -7.64 3.59 13.69
CA LEU A 221 -7.82 2.24 14.23
C LEU A 221 -7.02 1.23 13.41
N LEU A 222 -6.22 0.42 14.08
CA LEU A 222 -5.42 -0.64 13.49
C LEU A 222 -6.13 -2.00 13.53
N ASP A 223 -5.75 -2.87 12.60
CA ASP A 223 -6.17 -4.27 12.56
C ASP A 223 -5.61 -5.10 13.73
N LEU A 224 -4.42 -4.74 14.21
CA LEU A 224 -3.72 -5.41 15.30
C LEU A 224 -3.39 -4.43 16.45
N PRO A 225 -3.28 -4.92 17.70
CA PRO A 225 -2.72 -4.13 18.80
C PRO A 225 -1.32 -3.63 18.47
N TRP A 226 -1.04 -2.37 18.79
CA TRP A 226 0.29 -1.79 18.66
C TRP A 226 1.27 -2.50 19.60
N THR A 227 2.39 -2.95 19.02
CA THR A 227 3.46 -3.66 19.72
C THR A 227 4.84 -3.03 19.47
N GLY A 228 4.90 -1.92 18.73
CA GLY A 228 6.14 -1.18 18.41
C GLY A 228 6.81 -0.48 19.60
N GLY A 229 6.27 -0.66 20.82
CA GLY A 229 6.78 -0.11 22.07
C GLY A 229 6.10 1.20 22.47
N ALA A 230 6.58 1.80 23.56
CA ALA A 230 6.03 3.05 24.07
C ALA A 230 6.33 4.22 23.11
N ILE A 231 5.28 4.82 22.57
CA ILE A 231 5.31 5.97 21.66
C ILE A 231 4.55 7.15 22.29
N ALA A 232 4.95 7.50 23.51
CA ALA A 232 4.32 8.55 24.30
C ALA A 232 4.72 9.96 23.82
N PRO A 233 3.87 10.97 24.03
CA PRO A 233 4.25 12.36 23.85
C PRO A 233 5.45 12.74 24.73
N PRO A 234 6.32 13.68 24.29
CA PRO A 234 6.24 14.45 23.05
C PRO A 234 6.99 13.82 21.88
N SER A 235 7.73 12.73 22.08
CA SER A 235 8.64 12.18 21.06
C SER A 235 7.98 11.21 20.08
N GLY A 236 6.84 10.61 20.45
CA GLY A 236 6.09 9.68 19.61
C GLY A 236 6.92 8.50 19.08
N GLY A 237 6.47 7.92 17.97
CA GLY A 237 7.17 6.91 17.18
C GLY A 237 6.95 7.14 15.69
N TRP A 238 7.73 6.47 14.86
CA TRP A 238 7.68 6.64 13.41
C TRP A 238 7.12 5.38 12.76
N VAL A 239 6.25 5.57 11.78
CA VAL A 239 5.77 4.52 10.89
C VAL A 239 6.01 4.93 9.44
N TRP A 240 6.31 3.96 8.59
CA TRP A 240 6.46 4.16 7.16
C TRP A 240 5.11 3.91 6.47
N VAL A 241 4.69 4.85 5.64
CA VAL A 241 3.49 4.76 4.81
C VAL A 241 3.82 5.23 3.39
N VAL A 242 3.20 4.65 2.37
CA VAL A 242 3.26 5.21 1.02
C VAL A 242 2.10 6.18 0.87
N PRO A 243 2.34 7.50 0.74
CA PRO A 243 1.27 8.48 0.65
C PRO A 243 0.56 8.40 -0.71
N PRO A 244 -0.69 8.89 -0.80
CA PRO A 244 -1.34 9.12 -2.08
C PRO A 244 -0.59 10.20 -2.90
N ALA A 245 -0.96 10.35 -4.17
CA ALA A 245 -0.43 11.44 -4.99
C ALA A 245 -0.80 12.81 -4.37
N THR A 246 0.05 13.82 -4.57
CA THR A 246 -0.13 15.17 -4.00
C THR A 246 -1.42 15.85 -4.46
N ALA A 247 -1.93 15.48 -5.64
CA ALA A 247 -3.21 15.95 -6.17
C ALA A 247 -4.43 15.17 -5.61
N GLY A 248 -4.19 14.22 -4.70
CA GLY A 248 -5.18 13.26 -4.21
C GLY A 248 -5.37 12.07 -5.16
N GLY A 249 -6.30 11.17 -4.79
CA GLY A 249 -6.67 10.01 -5.59
C GLY A 249 -6.53 8.68 -4.85
N ARG A 250 -6.49 7.59 -5.64
CA ARG A 250 -6.37 6.23 -5.10
C ARG A 250 -4.97 6.01 -4.51
N ASP A 251 -4.90 5.23 -3.43
CA ASP A 251 -3.63 4.80 -2.85
C ASP A 251 -2.78 4.04 -3.90
N PRO A 252 -1.56 4.51 -4.21
CA PRO A 252 -0.68 3.83 -5.14
C PRO A 252 -0.18 2.49 -4.62
N LEU A 253 -0.16 2.25 -3.31
CA LEU A 253 0.36 1.02 -2.73
C LEU A 253 -0.47 -0.20 -3.17
N VAL A 254 0.24 -1.21 -3.65
CA VAL A 254 -0.34 -2.51 -4.02
C VAL A 254 -0.01 -3.54 -2.96
N GLY A 255 1.21 -3.55 -2.42
CA GLY A 255 1.62 -4.51 -1.40
C GLY A 255 2.93 -4.17 -0.70
N VAL A 256 3.12 -4.75 0.48
CA VAL A 256 4.34 -4.65 1.29
C VAL A 256 4.84 -6.06 1.57
N TYR A 257 6.11 -6.30 1.29
CA TYR A 257 6.75 -7.60 1.40
C TYR A 257 8.02 -7.47 2.22
N GLN A 258 8.34 -8.49 3.03
CA GLN A 258 9.49 -8.46 3.91
C GLN A 258 10.34 -9.69 3.75
N GLN A 259 11.66 -9.48 3.72
CA GLN A 259 12.63 -10.57 3.66
C GLN A 259 13.88 -10.19 4.47
N VAL A 260 14.48 -11.19 5.11
CA VAL A 260 15.82 -11.05 5.70
C VAL A 260 16.84 -11.50 4.67
N LEU A 261 17.66 -10.56 4.21
CA LEU A 261 18.71 -10.78 3.23
C LEU A 261 20.06 -10.96 3.95
N ARG A 262 20.91 -11.83 3.40
CA ARG A 262 22.26 -12.05 3.91
C ARG A 262 23.27 -11.53 2.89
N PHE A 263 24.10 -10.59 3.31
CA PHE A 263 25.17 -10.04 2.46
C PHE A 263 26.52 -10.73 2.73
N PRO A 264 27.35 -10.95 1.70
CA PRO A 264 28.70 -11.48 1.88
C PRO A 264 29.62 -10.47 2.58
N GLU A 265 30.74 -10.95 3.13
CA GLU A 265 31.83 -10.04 3.56
C GLU A 265 32.50 -9.47 2.31
N GLN A 266 32.64 -8.15 2.26
CA GLN A 266 33.52 -7.46 1.32
C GLN A 266 34.91 -7.30 1.95
#